data_AF-A0A2W5S3L0-F1
#
_entry.id   AF-A0A2W5S3L0-F1
#
_cell.length_a   1.000
_cell.length_b   1.000
_cell.length_c   1.000
_cell.angle_alpha   90.00
_cell.angle_beta   90.00
_cell.angle_gamma   90.00
#
_symmetry.space_group_name_H-M   'P 1'
#
loop_
_entity.id
_entity.type
_entity.pdbx_description
1 polymer ?
#
loop_
_entity_poly.entity_id
_entity_poly.type
_entity_poly.pdbx_seq_one_letter_code
_entity_poly.pdbx_strand_id
1 'polypeptide(L)'
;AGTPEMRLLAVFLASVAIYAVQWKGFSNHAMPIFSIAALGFILTLLDGPQHRARPMLAICGLTLLLLPTPLSGFYRNDVPKTIGVDSLSLPTQPAILVVSTNVPASMSLTLDLEGTWVSRYPSLWLLPGARKGLREADCVAEPATCATFEAILKRMRGDTIDDMTSGRPDLLVFDKPSAYGQKSTLNYQDFLGEDARFEGLMADYRHVRETKQFSVWTRIQQ
;
A
#
# COMPACT_ATOMS: atom_id res chain seq x y z
N ALA A 1 29.33 -14.69 -32.25
CA ALA A 1 28.49 -14.58 -31.03
C ALA A 1 29.36 -14.01 -29.90
N GLY A 2 28.86 -13.04 -29.11
CA GLY A 2 29.68 -12.35 -28.09
C GLY A 2 29.96 -13.19 -26.82
N THR A 3 30.96 -12.78 -26.03
CA THR A 3 31.38 -13.45 -24.79
C THR A 3 30.34 -13.31 -23.67
N PRO A 4 30.34 -14.18 -22.63
CA PRO A 4 29.37 -14.15 -21.53
C PRO A 4 29.35 -12.81 -20.77
N GLU A 5 30.50 -12.16 -20.58
CA GLU A 5 30.63 -10.91 -19.85
C GLU A 5 29.99 -9.75 -20.62
N MET A 6 30.15 -9.72 -21.95
CA MET A 6 29.46 -8.75 -22.79
C MET A 6 27.95 -8.92 -22.72
N ARG A 7 27.45 -10.15 -22.56
CA ARG A 7 26.01 -10.42 -22.41
C ARG A 7 25.49 -9.91 -21.07
N LEU A 8 26.20 -10.13 -19.96
CA LEU A 8 25.77 -9.65 -18.64
C LEU A 8 25.80 -8.12 -18.52
N LEU A 9 26.85 -7.48 -19.02
CA LEU A 9 26.93 -6.01 -19.06
C LEU A 9 25.79 -5.43 -19.90
N ALA A 10 25.48 -6.06 -21.04
CA ALA A 10 24.35 -5.66 -21.86
C ALA A 10 23.01 -5.77 -21.09
N VAL A 11 22.77 -6.87 -20.35
CA VAL A 11 21.53 -7.06 -19.56
C VAL A 11 21.44 -6.06 -18.39
N PHE A 12 22.56 -5.76 -17.75
CA PHE A 12 22.61 -4.82 -16.65
C PHE A 12 22.37 -3.38 -17.10
N LEU A 13 23.07 -2.90 -18.14
CA LEU A 13 22.82 -1.57 -18.70
C LEU A 13 21.40 -1.47 -19.23
N ALA A 14 20.89 -2.53 -19.85
CA ALA A 14 19.49 -2.62 -20.22
C ALA A 14 18.58 -2.43 -19.01
N SER A 15 18.87 -3.04 -17.85
CA SER A 15 18.06 -2.90 -16.63
C SER A 15 18.15 -1.50 -16.02
N VAL A 16 19.33 -0.91 -15.93
CA VAL A 16 19.52 0.47 -15.42
C VAL A 16 18.79 1.48 -16.28
N ALA A 17 18.92 1.34 -17.60
CA ALA A 17 18.13 2.10 -18.55
C ALA A 17 16.64 1.87 -18.28
N ILE A 18 16.19 0.64 -18.02
CA ILE A 18 14.78 0.33 -17.70
C ILE A 18 14.27 1.08 -16.44
N TYR A 19 15.03 1.21 -15.35
CA TYR A 19 14.54 1.94 -14.14
C TYR A 19 14.65 3.45 -14.24
N ALA A 20 15.72 3.96 -14.83
CA ALA A 20 15.82 5.38 -15.13
C ALA A 20 14.69 5.79 -16.09
N VAL A 21 14.32 4.90 -17.03
CA VAL A 21 13.13 5.07 -17.86
C VAL A 21 11.83 4.93 -17.05
N GLN A 22 11.76 4.09 -16.01
CA GLN A 22 10.55 3.94 -15.18
C GLN A 22 10.23 5.17 -14.36
N TRP A 23 11.22 5.78 -13.71
CA TRP A 23 11.10 7.09 -13.07
C TRP A 23 9.77 7.21 -12.26
N LYS A 24 9.31 6.15 -11.58
CA LYS A 24 7.99 6.12 -10.88
C LYS A 24 8.07 6.40 -9.37
N GLY A 25 9.27 6.47 -8.80
CA GLY A 25 9.46 6.57 -7.34
C GLY A 25 9.17 5.30 -6.52
N PHE A 26 8.47 4.30 -7.06
CA PHE A 26 8.19 3.05 -6.35
C PHE A 26 9.43 2.12 -6.33
N SER A 27 10.05 1.97 -5.17
CA SER A 27 11.32 1.28 -4.95
C SER A 27 11.32 -0.22 -5.25
N ASN A 28 10.16 -0.88 -5.18
CA ASN A 28 10.01 -2.29 -5.55
C ASN A 28 10.26 -2.55 -7.05
N HIS A 29 10.35 -1.49 -7.87
CA HIS A 29 10.71 -1.58 -9.29
C HIS A 29 12.23 -1.54 -9.55
N ALA A 30 13.04 -1.14 -8.58
CA ALA A 30 14.50 -1.17 -8.70
C ALA A 30 15.07 -2.60 -8.53
N MET A 31 14.32 -3.49 -7.88
CA MET A 31 14.72 -4.85 -7.50
C MET A 31 15.35 -5.70 -8.63
N PRO A 32 14.81 -5.69 -9.86
CA PRO A 32 15.38 -6.47 -10.96
C PRO A 32 16.79 -6.01 -11.35
N ILE A 33 17.09 -4.71 -11.26
CA ILE A 33 18.41 -4.17 -11.61
C ILE A 33 19.47 -4.68 -10.69
N PHE A 34 19.21 -4.63 -9.39
CA PHE A 34 20.13 -5.11 -8.38
C PHE A 34 20.31 -6.63 -8.45
N SER A 35 19.22 -7.36 -8.72
CA SER A 35 19.27 -8.82 -8.88
C SER A 35 20.19 -9.24 -10.03
N ILE A 36 20.12 -8.53 -11.16
CA ILE A 36 20.93 -8.78 -12.36
C ILE A 36 22.37 -8.33 -12.17
N ALA A 37 22.58 -7.15 -11.57
CA ALA A 37 23.89 -6.62 -11.26
C ALA A 37 24.68 -7.59 -10.36
N ALA A 38 24.04 -8.10 -9.32
CA ALA A 38 24.62 -9.04 -8.36
C ALA A 38 24.93 -10.39 -9.01
N LEU A 39 24.01 -10.92 -9.81
CA LEU A 39 24.23 -12.18 -10.53
C LEU A 39 25.43 -12.05 -11.47
N GLY A 40 25.55 -10.93 -12.19
CA GLY A 40 26.68 -10.66 -13.07
C GLY A 40 28.03 -10.59 -12.33
N PHE A 41 28.05 -9.97 -11.16
CA PHE A 41 29.23 -9.90 -10.30
C PHE A 41 29.68 -11.28 -9.80
N ILE A 42 28.74 -12.10 -9.31
CA ILE A 42 29.03 -13.44 -8.77
C ILE A 42 29.61 -14.35 -9.85
N LEU A 43 28.95 -14.40 -11.01
CA LEU A 43 29.44 -15.20 -12.15
C LEU A 43 30.85 -14.76 -12.55
N THR A 44 31.10 -13.45 -12.55
CA THR A 44 32.41 -12.89 -12.83
C THR A 44 33.47 -13.34 -11.83
N LEU A 45 33.17 -13.47 -10.52
CA LEU A 45 34.10 -13.93 -9.48
C LEU A 45 34.39 -15.44 -9.47
N LEU A 46 33.48 -16.24 -10.01
CA LEU A 46 33.65 -17.70 -10.09
C LEU A 46 34.57 -18.14 -11.26
N ASP A 47 34.67 -17.34 -12.33
CA ASP A 47 35.35 -17.71 -13.59
C ASP A 47 36.90 -17.68 -13.60
N GLY A 48 37.57 -17.67 -12.43
CA GLY A 48 39.04 -17.70 -12.31
C GLY A 48 39.83 -16.42 -12.72
N PRO A 49 41.12 -16.29 -12.35
CA PRO A 49 41.86 -15.01 -12.33
C PRO A 49 42.40 -14.49 -13.68
N GLN A 50 42.11 -15.15 -14.80
CA GLN A 50 42.83 -14.88 -16.06
C GLN A 50 42.26 -13.73 -16.91
N HIS A 51 41.08 -13.19 -16.59
CA HIS A 51 40.44 -12.15 -17.41
C HIS A 51 40.67 -10.72 -16.89
N ARG A 52 41.30 -9.88 -17.73
CA ARG A 52 41.70 -8.49 -17.39
C ARG A 52 40.53 -7.52 -17.17
N ALA A 53 39.32 -7.85 -17.61
CA ALA A 53 38.13 -6.98 -17.46
C ALA A 53 37.42 -7.10 -16.09
N ARG A 54 37.80 -8.11 -15.29
CA ARG A 54 37.23 -8.40 -13.96
C ARG A 54 37.15 -7.21 -13.01
N PRO A 55 38.25 -6.49 -12.73
CA PRO A 55 38.20 -5.43 -11.73
C PRO A 55 37.29 -4.29 -12.18
N MET A 56 37.18 -4.01 -13.48
CA MET A 56 36.31 -2.94 -13.98
C MET A 56 34.82 -3.32 -13.91
N LEU A 57 34.46 -4.57 -14.25
CA LEU A 57 33.09 -5.07 -14.11
C LEU A 57 32.69 -5.21 -12.63
N ALA A 58 33.62 -5.66 -11.80
CA ALA A 58 33.48 -5.68 -10.35
C ALA A 58 33.25 -4.26 -9.82
N ILE A 59 34.06 -3.28 -10.23
CA ILE A 59 33.94 -1.88 -9.84
C ILE A 59 32.64 -1.27 -10.39
N CYS A 60 32.20 -1.55 -11.62
CA CYS A 60 30.95 -1.02 -12.16
C CYS A 60 29.72 -1.62 -11.50
N GLY A 61 29.67 -2.93 -11.28
CA GLY A 61 28.61 -3.59 -10.51
C GLY A 61 28.57 -3.06 -9.08
N LEU A 62 29.75 -2.93 -8.46
CA LEU A 62 29.89 -2.31 -7.13
C LEU A 62 29.44 -0.86 -7.16
N THR A 63 29.85 -0.04 -8.13
CA THR A 63 29.51 1.39 -8.23
C THR A 63 28.02 1.61 -8.48
N LEU A 64 27.32 0.65 -9.09
CA LEU A 64 25.90 0.75 -9.36
C LEU A 64 25.00 0.16 -8.27
N LEU A 65 25.51 -0.82 -7.53
CA LEU A 65 25.03 -1.11 -6.18
C LEU A 65 25.22 0.10 -5.25
N LEU A 66 26.30 0.88 -5.48
CA LEU A 66 26.61 2.10 -4.74
C LEU A 66 25.99 3.37 -5.35
N LEU A 67 25.30 3.31 -6.50
CA LEU A 67 24.66 4.46 -7.13
C LEU A 67 23.28 4.66 -6.48
N PRO A 68 23.01 5.84 -5.92
CA PRO A 68 21.66 6.19 -5.54
C PRO A 68 20.85 6.27 -6.84
N THR A 69 20.02 5.26 -7.08
CA THR A 69 18.93 5.23 -8.07
C THR A 69 18.47 6.63 -8.50
N PRO A 70 18.78 7.13 -9.71
CA PRO A 70 18.28 8.43 -10.12
C PRO A 70 16.79 8.28 -10.50
N LEU A 71 15.83 9.16 -10.20
CA LEU A 71 15.66 10.27 -9.25
C LEU A 71 14.37 11.04 -9.65
N SER A 72 13.28 10.34 -9.99
CA SER A 72 11.93 10.80 -9.65
C SER A 72 11.48 9.96 -8.46
N GLY A 73 11.31 10.55 -7.29
CA GLY A 73 10.97 11.95 -7.06
C GLY A 73 9.50 12.15 -7.39
N PHE A 74 8.80 13.01 -6.65
CA PHE A 74 7.35 13.15 -6.78
C PHE A 74 6.63 11.78 -6.74
N TYR A 75 6.68 11.11 -5.59
CA TYR A 75 5.55 10.26 -5.19
C TYR A 75 4.31 11.18 -5.21
N ARG A 76 3.71 11.34 -6.39
CA ARG A 76 2.46 12.05 -6.60
C ARG A 76 1.40 11.00 -6.38
N ASN A 77 0.90 10.97 -5.17
CA ASN A 77 -0.33 10.27 -4.92
C ASN A 77 -1.47 11.27 -5.09
N ASP A 78 -2.33 11.07 -6.09
CA ASP A 78 -3.50 11.94 -6.30
C ASP A 78 -4.70 11.53 -5.42
N VAL A 79 -4.52 10.57 -4.50
CA VAL A 79 -5.56 10.20 -3.53
C VAL A 79 -6.08 11.43 -2.77
N PRO A 80 -5.24 12.31 -2.21
CA PRO A 80 -5.74 13.46 -1.45
C PRO A 80 -6.57 14.43 -2.32
N LYS A 81 -6.14 14.66 -3.56
CA LYS A 81 -6.93 15.39 -4.56
C LYS A 81 -8.23 14.70 -4.93
N THR A 82 -8.21 13.37 -5.05
CA THR A 82 -9.40 12.54 -5.35
C THR A 82 -10.42 12.61 -4.23
N ILE A 83 -9.95 12.58 -2.98
CA ILE A 83 -10.76 12.79 -1.78
C ILE A 83 -11.23 14.25 -1.71
N GLY A 84 -10.49 15.19 -2.32
CA GLY A 84 -10.84 16.61 -2.38
C GLY A 84 -10.55 17.34 -1.08
N VAL A 85 -9.48 16.94 -0.38
CA VAL A 85 -9.17 17.44 0.96
C VAL A 85 -8.88 18.93 1.01
N ASP A 86 -8.37 19.52 -0.06
CA ASP A 86 -8.06 20.96 -0.15
C ASP A 86 -9.29 21.86 0.05
N SER A 87 -10.49 21.31 -0.15
CA SER A 87 -11.76 22.03 0.05
C SER A 87 -12.42 21.76 1.41
N LEU A 88 -11.81 20.90 2.23
CA LEU A 88 -12.31 20.57 3.56
C LEU A 88 -11.71 21.53 4.58
N SER A 89 -12.55 22.05 5.46
CA SER A 89 -12.08 22.77 6.65
C SER A 89 -11.68 21.75 7.71
N LEU A 90 -10.40 21.42 7.74
CA LEU A 90 -9.79 20.50 8.71
C LEU A 90 -8.89 21.30 9.67
N PRO A 91 -8.70 20.84 10.92
CA PRO A 91 -7.70 21.43 11.80
C PRO A 91 -6.29 21.26 11.21
N THR A 92 -5.36 22.11 11.65
CA THR A 92 -3.93 21.91 11.37
C THR A 92 -3.51 20.55 11.95
N GLN A 93 -3.05 19.63 11.09
CA GLN A 93 -2.69 18.24 11.43
C GLN A 93 -3.89 17.38 11.90
N PRO A 94 -4.84 17.09 11.00
CA PRO A 94 -6.04 16.34 11.36
C PRO A 94 -5.74 14.89 11.75
N ALA A 95 -6.54 14.33 12.66
CA ALA A 95 -6.56 12.89 12.89
C ALA A 95 -7.34 12.20 11.75
N ILE A 96 -6.76 11.16 11.14
CA ILE A 96 -7.23 10.56 9.88
C ILE A 96 -7.41 9.06 10.08
N LEU A 97 -8.56 8.54 9.64
CA LEU A 97 -8.82 7.12 9.54
C LEU A 97 -9.34 6.78 8.14
N VAL A 98 -8.60 5.95 7.41
CA VAL A 98 -8.98 5.47 6.08
C VAL A 98 -9.35 3.98 6.19
N VAL A 99 -10.63 3.68 6.04
CA VAL A 99 -11.20 2.34 6.11
C VAL A 99 -11.23 1.78 4.69
N SER A 100 -10.09 1.22 4.26
CA SER A 100 -9.86 0.88 2.86
C SER A 100 -8.93 -0.31 2.67
N THR A 101 -9.09 -1.00 1.55
CA THR A 101 -8.08 -1.93 1.01
C THR A 101 -7.01 -1.22 0.17
N ASN A 102 -7.11 0.10 -0.01
CA ASN A 102 -6.16 0.88 -0.79
C ASN A 102 -5.00 1.36 0.08
N VAL A 103 -3.90 0.60 0.09
CA VAL A 103 -2.69 0.93 0.88
C VAL A 103 -2.18 2.34 0.60
N PRO A 104 -2.03 2.77 -0.68
CA PRO A 104 -1.65 4.15 -0.97
C PRO A 104 -2.57 5.20 -0.34
N ALA A 105 -3.86 4.92 -0.14
CA ALA A 105 -4.81 5.93 0.29
C ALA A 105 -4.54 6.42 1.72
N SER A 106 -4.36 5.49 2.66
CA SER A 106 -4.06 5.79 4.06
C SER A 106 -2.78 6.62 4.22
N MET A 107 -1.68 6.11 3.65
CA MET A 107 -0.36 6.68 3.83
C MET A 107 -0.26 8.05 3.20
N SER A 108 -0.66 8.20 1.94
CA SER A 108 -0.45 9.47 1.25
C SER A 108 -1.40 10.56 1.70
N LEU A 109 -2.61 10.20 2.13
CA LEU A 109 -3.51 11.18 2.73
C LEU A 109 -2.95 11.74 4.03
N THR A 110 -2.37 10.88 4.85
CA THR A 110 -1.73 11.30 6.11
C THR A 110 -0.53 12.20 5.84
N LEU A 111 0.30 11.85 4.85
CA LEU A 111 1.48 12.63 4.48
C LEU A 111 1.12 14.00 3.90
N ASP A 112 0.18 14.07 2.96
CA ASP A 112 -0.17 15.33 2.29
C ASP A 112 -0.87 16.32 3.23
N LEU A 113 -1.59 15.82 4.23
CA LEU A 113 -2.27 16.65 5.23
C LEU A 113 -1.42 16.95 6.48
N GLU A 114 -0.21 16.42 6.54
CA GLU A 114 0.62 16.43 7.75
C GLU A 114 -0.15 15.95 9.00
N GLY A 115 -1.05 14.98 8.80
CA GLY A 115 -2.01 14.53 9.80
C GLY A 115 -1.53 13.37 10.68
N THR A 116 -2.39 12.94 11.60
CA THR A 116 -2.15 11.77 12.46
C THR A 116 -2.96 10.58 11.98
N TRP A 117 -2.30 9.48 11.64
CA TRP A 117 -2.95 8.23 11.29
C TRP A 117 -3.50 7.51 12.53
N VAL A 118 -4.81 7.25 12.57
CA VAL A 118 -5.49 6.70 13.76
C VAL A 118 -5.60 5.16 13.74
N SER A 119 -5.67 4.53 12.56
CA SER A 119 -5.94 3.09 12.46
C SER A 119 -4.70 2.24 12.77
N ARG A 120 -4.90 1.11 13.46
CA ARG A 120 -3.89 0.05 13.60
C ARG A 120 -3.51 -0.64 12.29
N TYR A 121 -4.36 -0.56 11.27
CA TYR A 121 -4.18 -1.24 9.98
C TYR A 121 -3.84 -0.24 8.88
N PRO A 122 -2.72 -0.37 8.15
CA PRO A 122 -2.44 0.51 7.01
C PRO A 122 -3.44 0.29 5.86
N SER A 123 -4.03 -0.91 5.78
CA SER A 123 -5.17 -1.25 4.94
C SER A 123 -5.88 -2.48 5.49
N LEU A 124 -7.13 -2.67 5.10
CA LEU A 124 -7.99 -3.77 5.54
C LEU A 124 -7.95 -4.96 4.57
N TRP A 125 -6.78 -5.35 4.07
CA TRP A 125 -6.64 -6.46 3.09
C TRP A 125 -7.16 -7.82 3.56
N LEU A 126 -7.11 -8.09 4.86
CA LEU A 126 -7.63 -9.34 5.41
C LEU A 126 -9.16 -9.41 5.35
N LEU A 127 -9.85 -8.27 5.33
CA LEU A 127 -11.31 -8.21 5.37
C LEU A 127 -11.95 -8.83 4.12
N PRO A 128 -11.59 -8.45 2.87
CA PRO A 128 -12.08 -9.14 1.68
C PRO A 128 -11.72 -10.63 1.66
N GLY A 129 -10.49 -10.98 2.06
CA GLY A 129 -10.01 -12.35 2.10
C GLY A 129 -10.84 -13.23 3.04
N ALA A 130 -11.04 -12.78 4.28
CA ALA A 130 -11.82 -13.50 5.29
C ALA A 130 -13.31 -13.55 4.92
N ARG A 131 -13.91 -12.46 4.40
CA ARG A 131 -15.31 -12.50 3.92
C ARG A 131 -15.49 -13.46 2.76
N LYS A 132 -14.54 -13.48 1.82
CA LYS A 132 -14.59 -14.42 0.70
C LYS A 132 -14.46 -15.86 1.20
N GLY A 133 -13.45 -16.12 2.03
CA GLY A 133 -13.23 -17.43 2.63
C GLY A 133 -14.45 -17.95 3.39
N LEU A 134 -15.10 -17.12 4.20
CA LEU A 134 -16.31 -17.51 4.93
C LEU A 134 -17.50 -17.83 4.03
N ARG A 135 -17.66 -17.13 2.90
CA ARG A 135 -18.74 -17.42 1.93
C ARG A 135 -18.51 -18.70 1.14
N GLU A 136 -17.25 -19.06 0.92
CA GLU A 136 -16.87 -20.18 0.06
C GLU A 136 -16.59 -21.48 0.84
N ALA A 137 -16.29 -21.38 2.14
CA ALA A 137 -16.04 -22.52 2.99
C ALA A 137 -17.33 -23.30 3.32
N ASP A 138 -17.23 -24.63 3.36
CA ASP A 138 -18.26 -25.47 3.95
C ASP A 138 -18.08 -25.48 5.47
N CYS A 139 -18.84 -24.65 6.18
CA CYS A 139 -18.70 -24.53 7.64
C CYS A 139 -19.20 -25.75 8.44
N VAL A 140 -19.87 -26.70 7.78
CA VAL A 140 -20.23 -27.98 8.42
C VAL A 140 -19.03 -28.93 8.35
N ALA A 141 -18.36 -29.00 7.19
CA ALA A 141 -17.19 -29.84 7.01
C ALA A 141 -15.90 -29.24 7.64
N GLU A 142 -15.78 -27.90 7.63
CA GLU A 142 -14.58 -27.17 8.05
C GLU A 142 -14.89 -26.08 9.11
N PRO A 143 -15.48 -26.45 10.26
CA PRO A 143 -15.91 -25.47 11.27
C PRO A 143 -14.74 -24.62 11.81
N ALA A 144 -13.54 -25.19 11.90
CA ALA A 144 -12.35 -24.47 12.36
C ALA A 144 -11.90 -23.37 11.36
N THR A 145 -12.01 -23.63 10.06
CA THR A 145 -11.70 -22.66 9.00
C THR A 145 -12.68 -21.49 9.06
N CYS A 146 -13.98 -21.76 9.17
CA CYS A 146 -14.99 -20.72 9.30
C CYS A 146 -14.82 -19.90 10.58
N ALA A 147 -14.60 -20.55 11.72
CA ALA A 147 -14.32 -19.87 12.99
C ALA A 147 -13.09 -18.95 12.90
N THR A 148 -12.06 -19.34 12.13
CA THR A 148 -10.89 -18.49 11.88
C THR A 148 -11.25 -17.24 11.09
N PHE A 149 -12.01 -17.38 10.00
CA PHE A 149 -12.44 -16.21 9.22
C PHE A 149 -13.34 -15.28 10.03
N GLU A 150 -14.30 -15.82 10.79
CA GLU A 150 -15.16 -15.05 11.68
C GLU A 150 -14.34 -14.30 12.75
N ALA A 151 -13.34 -14.96 13.35
CA ALA A 151 -12.46 -14.31 14.32
C ALA A 151 -11.67 -13.15 13.70
N ILE A 152 -11.17 -13.30 12.47
CA ILE A 152 -10.50 -12.21 11.73
C ILE A 152 -11.46 -11.04 11.52
N LEU A 153 -12.67 -11.31 11.02
CA LEU A 153 -13.68 -10.27 10.76
C LEU A 153 -14.10 -9.55 12.04
N LYS A 154 -14.42 -10.30 13.10
CA LYS A 154 -14.82 -9.75 14.39
C LYS A 154 -13.71 -8.87 14.98
N ARG A 155 -12.46 -9.35 14.92
CA ARG A 155 -11.30 -8.60 15.42
C ARG A 155 -11.09 -7.31 14.64
N MET A 156 -11.05 -7.36 13.30
CA MET A 156 -10.84 -6.17 12.48
C MET A 156 -11.93 -5.11 12.72
N ARG A 157 -13.19 -5.54 12.90
CA ARG A 157 -14.29 -4.65 13.25
C ARG A 157 -14.06 -3.99 14.60
N GLY A 158 -13.90 -4.79 15.65
CA GLY A 158 -13.71 -4.29 17.01
C GLY A 158 -12.52 -3.35 17.11
N ASP A 159 -11.40 -3.72 16.48
CA ASP A 159 -10.20 -2.91 16.43
C ASP A 159 -10.44 -1.55 15.72
N THR A 160 -11.11 -1.55 14.57
CA THR A 160 -11.41 -0.29 13.85
C THR A 160 -12.34 0.62 14.68
N ILE A 161 -13.32 0.04 15.38
CA ILE A 161 -14.24 0.80 16.25
C ILE A 161 -13.51 1.39 17.46
N ASP A 162 -12.61 0.62 18.08
CA ASP A 162 -11.79 1.09 19.19
C ASP A 162 -10.85 2.22 18.74
N ASP A 163 -10.30 2.14 17.52
CA ASP A 163 -9.46 3.19 16.92
C ASP A 163 -10.26 4.46 16.64
N MET A 164 -11.47 4.32 16.09
CA MET A 164 -12.40 5.45 15.93
C MET A 164 -12.74 6.10 17.28
N THR A 165 -13.00 5.30 18.31
CA THR A 165 -13.41 5.78 19.63
C THR A 165 -12.27 6.53 20.33
N SER A 166 -11.08 5.93 20.36
CA SER A 166 -9.93 6.46 21.08
C SER A 166 -9.24 7.60 20.34
N GLY A 167 -9.06 7.47 19.02
CA GLY A 167 -8.37 8.46 18.20
C GLY A 167 -9.25 9.61 17.74
N ARG A 168 -10.58 9.46 17.81
CA ARG A 168 -11.58 10.48 17.43
C ARG A 168 -11.20 11.21 16.13
N PRO A 169 -11.03 10.52 14.99
CA PRO A 169 -10.51 11.12 13.76
C PRO A 169 -11.30 12.38 13.35
N ASP A 170 -10.61 13.38 12.83
CA ASP A 170 -11.21 14.55 12.17
C ASP A 170 -11.73 14.20 10.77
N LEU A 171 -11.08 13.25 10.11
CA LEU A 171 -11.37 12.80 8.75
C LEU A 171 -11.54 11.28 8.71
N LEU A 172 -12.73 10.81 8.34
CA LEU A 172 -13.00 9.42 8.00
C LEU A 172 -13.12 9.28 6.48
N VAL A 173 -12.47 8.26 5.93
CA VAL A 173 -12.55 7.93 4.51
C VAL A 173 -12.86 6.46 4.36
N PHE A 174 -14.06 6.15 3.86
CA PHE A 174 -14.48 4.78 3.58
C PHE A 174 -14.26 4.48 2.11
N ASP A 175 -13.57 3.39 1.82
CA ASP A 175 -13.44 2.87 0.46
C ASP A 175 -14.77 2.31 -0.03
N LYS A 176 -14.97 2.38 -1.33
CA LYS A 176 -16.13 1.81 -1.99
C LYS A 176 -15.80 0.47 -2.60
N PRO A 177 -16.79 -0.44 -2.66
CA PRO A 177 -16.59 -1.79 -3.16
C PRO A 177 -15.98 -1.90 -4.57
N SER A 178 -16.02 -0.83 -5.38
CA SER A 178 -15.52 -0.81 -6.76
C SER A 178 -14.02 -0.57 -6.95
N ALA A 179 -13.24 -0.24 -5.91
CA ALA A 179 -11.88 0.29 -6.05
C ALA A 179 -10.84 -0.65 -6.68
N TYR A 180 -11.00 -1.97 -6.54
CA TYR A 180 -10.04 -2.97 -7.03
C TYR A 180 -10.60 -3.88 -8.14
N GLY A 181 -11.69 -3.48 -8.80
CA GLY A 181 -12.25 -4.21 -9.94
C GLY A 181 -12.87 -5.58 -9.62
N GLN A 182 -12.76 -6.05 -8.38
CA GLN A 182 -13.60 -7.13 -7.89
C GLN A 182 -15.00 -6.56 -7.67
N LYS A 183 -16.05 -7.29 -8.10
CA LYS A 183 -17.44 -7.05 -7.66
C LYS A 183 -17.58 -7.37 -6.17
N SER A 184 -16.79 -6.69 -5.35
CA SER A 184 -16.92 -6.77 -3.91
C SER A 184 -18.28 -6.15 -3.59
N THR A 185 -19.08 -6.83 -2.79
CA THR A 185 -20.26 -6.25 -2.12
C THR A 185 -19.87 -5.69 -0.75
N LEU A 186 -18.57 -5.58 -0.47
CA LEU A 186 -18.09 -5.04 0.80
C LEU A 186 -18.35 -3.54 0.87
N ASN A 187 -19.43 -3.21 1.57
CA ASN A 187 -19.61 -1.91 2.17
C ASN A 187 -18.97 -1.91 3.56
N TYR A 188 -17.98 -1.06 3.77
CA TYR A 188 -17.26 -0.97 5.03
C TYR A 188 -18.10 -0.37 6.14
N GLN A 189 -19.04 0.54 5.80
CA GLN A 189 -19.96 1.09 6.80
C GLN A 189 -20.92 0.02 7.28
N ASP A 190 -21.48 -0.81 6.38
CA ASP A 190 -22.33 -1.95 6.79
C ASP A 190 -21.55 -2.94 7.66
N PHE A 191 -20.30 -3.24 7.29
CA PHE A 191 -19.43 -4.11 8.07
C PHE A 191 -19.14 -3.58 9.48
N LEU A 192 -18.89 -2.27 9.62
CA LEU A 192 -18.67 -1.65 10.93
C LEU A 192 -19.96 -1.47 11.72
N GLY A 193 -21.09 -1.24 11.03
CA GLY A 193 -22.42 -1.10 11.61
C GLY A 193 -22.96 -2.36 12.29
N GLU A 194 -22.34 -3.52 12.07
CA GLU A 194 -22.59 -4.71 12.87
C GLU A 194 -22.12 -4.57 14.34
N ASP A 195 -21.28 -3.59 14.68
CA ASP A 195 -20.93 -3.24 16.06
C ASP A 195 -21.88 -2.14 16.57
N ALA A 196 -22.56 -2.41 17.69
CA ALA A 196 -23.56 -1.51 18.27
C ALA A 196 -23.02 -0.12 18.64
N ARG A 197 -21.70 0.04 18.81
CA ARG A 197 -21.07 1.32 19.12
C ARG A 197 -20.96 2.23 17.89
N PHE A 198 -21.01 1.68 16.67
CA PHE A 198 -20.75 2.42 15.44
C PHE A 198 -21.74 3.56 15.20
N GLU A 199 -23.03 3.32 15.43
CA GLU A 199 -24.07 4.35 15.23
C GLU A 199 -23.83 5.57 16.13
N GLY A 200 -23.54 5.34 17.42
CA GLY A 200 -23.24 6.40 18.37
C GLY A 200 -21.96 7.17 18.01
N LEU A 201 -20.93 6.49 17.50
CA LEU A 201 -19.71 7.15 17.02
C LEU A 201 -19.99 8.03 15.80
N MET A 202 -20.76 7.53 14.83
CA MET A 202 -21.07 8.25 13.59
C MET A 202 -21.97 9.48 13.80
N ALA A 203 -22.66 9.59 14.94
CA ALA A 203 -23.43 10.78 15.30
C ALA A 203 -22.56 12.06 15.41
N ASP A 204 -21.27 11.92 15.73
CA ASP A 204 -20.31 13.01 15.78
C ASP A 204 -19.73 13.37 14.40
N TYR A 205 -20.17 12.71 13.33
CA TYR A 205 -19.64 12.88 11.98
C TYR A 205 -20.73 13.30 11.02
N ARG A 206 -20.36 14.18 10.09
CA ARG A 206 -21.19 14.53 8.93
C ARG A 206 -20.55 14.02 7.66
N HIS A 207 -21.39 13.50 6.78
CA HIS A 207 -20.98 13.21 5.42
C HIS A 207 -20.70 14.53 4.71
N VAL A 208 -19.53 14.66 4.10
CA VAL A 208 -19.14 15.90 3.40
C VAL A 208 -18.99 15.69 1.90
N ARG A 209 -18.68 14.46 1.49
CA ARG A 209 -18.40 14.19 0.09
C ARG A 209 -18.55 12.73 -0.23
N GLU A 210 -19.08 12.52 -1.41
CA GLU A 210 -19.08 11.25 -2.08
C GLU A 210 -18.22 11.36 -3.35
N THR A 211 -17.22 10.49 -3.47
CA THR A 211 -16.44 10.36 -4.70
C THR A 211 -16.77 9.01 -5.33
N LYS A 212 -16.21 8.75 -6.51
CA LYS A 212 -16.36 7.42 -7.13
C LYS A 212 -15.76 6.31 -6.27
N GLN A 213 -14.67 6.60 -5.54
CA GLN A 213 -13.93 5.59 -4.78
C GLN A 213 -14.16 5.68 -3.27
N PHE A 214 -14.56 6.84 -2.75
CA PHE A 214 -14.57 7.08 -1.32
C PHE A 214 -15.87 7.74 -0.86
N SER A 215 -16.30 7.40 0.35
CA SER A 215 -17.24 8.19 1.14
C SER A 215 -16.45 8.91 2.22
N VAL A 216 -16.56 10.24 2.27
CA VAL A 216 -15.72 11.10 3.10
C VAL A 216 -16.58 11.78 4.14
N TRP A 217 -16.15 11.69 5.40
CA TRP A 217 -16.86 12.25 6.54
C TRP A 217 -15.90 13.08 7.38
N THR A 218 -16.40 14.16 7.95
CA THR A 218 -15.65 15.02 8.87
C THR A 218 -16.34 15.05 10.22
N ARG A 219 -15.56 15.12 11.29
CA ARG A 219 -16.09 15.33 12.64
C ARG A 219 -16.81 16.68 12.72
N ILE A 220 -17.97 16.71 13.37
CA ILE A 220 -18.71 17.93 13.66
C ILE A 220 -17.94 18.66 14.78
N GLN A 221 -17.35 19.81 14.45
CA GLN A 221 -16.73 20.67 15.46
C GLN A 221 -17.85 21.28 16.32
N GLN A 222 -17.80 21.00 17.63
CA GLN A 222 -18.65 21.64 18.64
C GLN A 222 -18.08 23.00 19.02
#